data_AF-A0A7R9DR02-F1
#
_entry.id   AF-A0A7R9DR02-F1
#
_cell.length_a   1.000
_cell.length_b   1.000
_cell.length_c   1.000
_cell.angle_alpha   90.00
_cell.angle_beta   90.00
_cell.angle_gamma   90.00
#
_symmetry.space_group_name_H-M   'P 1'
#
loop_
_entity.id
_entity.type
_entity.pdbx_description
1 polymer ?
#
loop_
_entity_poly.entity_id
_entity_poly.type
_entity_poly.pdbx_seq_one_letter_code
_entity_poly.pdbx_strand_id
1 'polypeptide(L)'
;FQIKFPISPTFMSELLINSKMRSILVDWLVEVHQQFALLPETLYVTISILDRFLQIEKTVQRKYLQLVGISAMFLACKYEEMCSPDVQDFVYISDSAYSKEQIFKMEQHILMKLEFKLGRPIPLHFLRRFSRAADVSDTGLGK
;
A
#
# COMPACT_ATOMS: atom_id res chain seq x y z
N PHE A 1 -11.47 16.23 -2.13
CA PHE A 1 -11.53 14.81 -1.68
C PHE A 1 -10.17 14.20 -1.35
N GLN A 2 -9.08 14.44 -2.09
CA GLN A 2 -7.70 14.13 -1.64
C GLN A 2 -7.32 14.78 -0.29
N ILE A 3 -7.95 15.90 0.05
CA ILE A 3 -7.69 16.73 1.23
C ILE A 3 -8.03 16.05 2.58
N LYS A 4 -8.86 14.98 2.60
CA LYS A 4 -9.27 14.34 3.86
C LYS A 4 -8.16 13.57 4.58
N PHE A 5 -7.11 13.15 3.89
CA PHE A 5 -5.97 12.41 4.47
C PHE A 5 -4.64 12.85 3.83
N PRO A 6 -4.05 13.97 4.25
CA PRO A 6 -2.77 14.43 3.73
C PRO A 6 -1.61 13.61 4.33
N ILE A 7 -0.65 13.28 3.46
CA ILE A 7 0.69 12.86 3.89
C ILE A 7 1.55 14.12 3.90
N SER A 8 2.14 14.47 5.04
CA SER A 8 3.00 15.65 5.17
C SER A 8 4.24 15.47 4.29
N PRO A 9 4.66 16.45 3.48
CA PRO A 9 5.86 16.34 2.64
C PRO A 9 7.13 16.03 3.44
N THR A 10 7.16 16.41 4.72
CA THR A 10 8.30 16.25 5.61
C THR A 10 8.12 15.11 6.61
N PHE A 11 7.07 14.27 6.52
CA PHE A 11 6.81 13.27 7.57
C PHE A 11 8.00 12.35 7.83
N MET A 12 8.78 12.04 6.79
CA MET A 12 9.99 11.20 6.87
C MET A 12 11.13 11.82 7.69
N SER A 13 11.18 13.14 7.90
CA SER A 13 12.26 13.75 8.70
C SER A 13 12.08 13.55 10.21
N GLU A 14 10.89 13.14 10.64
CA GLU A 14 10.53 12.95 12.05
C GLU A 14 10.50 11.47 12.46
N LEU A 15 10.90 10.56 11.56
CA LEU A 15 10.85 9.10 11.77
C LEU A 15 12.22 8.53 12.10
N LEU A 16 12.22 7.38 12.77
CA LEU A 16 13.41 6.54 12.94
C LEU A 16 13.88 5.88 11.64
N ILE A 17 12.99 5.76 10.65
CA ILE A 17 13.30 5.25 9.32
C ILE A 17 13.55 6.43 8.36
N ASN A 18 14.47 6.27 7.41
CA ASN A 18 14.76 7.31 6.42
C ASN A 18 14.10 7.01 5.06
N SER A 19 14.09 8.00 4.19
CA SER A 19 13.50 7.90 2.84
C SER A 19 14.08 6.75 2.01
N LYS A 20 15.38 6.46 2.13
CA LYS A 20 16.00 5.35 1.41
C LYS A 20 15.44 4.00 1.83
N MET A 21 15.19 3.80 3.12
CA MET A 21 14.60 2.55 3.63
C MET A 21 13.17 2.36 3.13
N ARG A 22 12.38 3.44 3.09
CA ARG A 22 11.05 3.41 2.48
C ARG A 22 11.12 3.08 1.00
N SER A 23 12.00 3.71 0.22
CA SER A 23 12.15 3.41 -1.21
C SER A 23 12.49 1.94 -1.45
N ILE A 24 13.44 1.38 -0.70
CA ILE A 24 13.80 -0.04 -0.80
C ILE A 24 12.59 -0.95 -0.50
N LEU A 25 11.82 -0.63 0.55
CA LEU A 25 10.61 -1.38 0.86
C LEU A 25 9.58 -1.27 -0.28
N VAL A 26 9.35 -0.06 -0.80
CA VAL A 26 8.35 0.17 -1.85
C VAL A 26 8.75 -0.55 -3.13
N ASP A 27 10.01 -0.51 -3.54
CA ASP A 27 10.51 -1.24 -4.72
C ASP A 27 10.24 -2.75 -4.56
N TRP A 28 10.54 -3.31 -3.38
CA TRP A 28 10.23 -4.71 -3.10
C TRP A 28 8.71 -5.00 -3.10
N LEU A 29 7.88 -4.10 -2.55
CA LEU A 29 6.43 -4.25 -2.62
C LEU A 29 5.89 -4.19 -4.07
N VAL A 30 6.56 -3.48 -4.99
CA VAL A 30 6.21 -3.54 -6.42
C VAL A 30 6.49 -4.94 -6.99
N GLU A 31 7.59 -5.57 -6.61
CA GLU A 31 7.89 -6.95 -7.02
C GLU A 31 6.84 -7.94 -6.50
N VAL A 32 6.47 -7.85 -5.22
CA VAL A 32 5.42 -8.69 -4.61
C VAL A 32 4.07 -8.47 -5.30
N HIS A 33 3.72 -7.21 -5.58
CA HIS A 33 2.51 -6.84 -6.31
C HIS A 33 2.43 -7.52 -7.69
N GLN A 34 3.55 -7.52 -8.43
CA GLN A 34 3.64 -8.18 -9.72
C GLN A 34 3.56 -9.71 -9.62
N GLN A 35 4.22 -10.31 -8.62
CA GLN A 35 4.19 -11.76 -8.40
C GLN A 35 2.78 -12.28 -8.07
N PHE A 36 2.01 -11.51 -7.29
CA PHE A 36 0.62 -11.83 -6.97
C PHE A 36 -0.38 -11.39 -8.06
N ALA A 37 0.09 -10.75 -9.13
CA ALA A 37 -0.74 -10.25 -10.24
C ALA A 37 -1.92 -9.37 -9.77
N LEU A 38 -1.67 -8.53 -8.77
CA LEU A 38 -2.69 -7.69 -8.14
C LEU A 38 -3.07 -6.49 -9.02
N LEU A 39 -4.24 -5.91 -8.76
CA LEU A 39 -4.67 -4.68 -9.41
C LEU A 39 -3.70 -3.51 -9.11
N PRO A 40 -3.46 -2.58 -10.06
CA PRO A 40 -2.70 -1.37 -9.78
C PRO A 40 -3.28 -0.54 -8.63
N GLU A 41 -4.62 -0.51 -8.52
CA GLU A 41 -5.36 0.09 -7.42
C GLU A 41 -4.87 -0.42 -6.05
N THR A 42 -4.67 -1.74 -5.91
CA THR A 42 -4.18 -2.40 -4.69
C THR A 42 -2.81 -1.89 -4.27
N LEU A 43 -1.87 -1.71 -5.21
CA LEU A 43 -0.55 -1.14 -4.92
C LEU A 43 -0.66 0.31 -4.42
N TYR A 44 -1.49 1.13 -5.07
CA TYR A 44 -1.67 2.52 -4.64
C TYR A 44 -2.29 2.62 -3.25
N VAL A 45 -3.27 1.77 -2.93
CA VAL A 45 -3.87 1.69 -1.60
C VAL A 45 -2.84 1.20 -0.58
N THR A 46 -2.02 0.20 -0.91
CA THR A 46 -0.91 -0.30 -0.09
C THR A 46 0.03 0.83 0.32
N ILE A 47 0.54 1.60 -0.66
CA ILE A 47 1.47 2.71 -0.40
C ILE A 47 0.78 3.80 0.42
N SER A 48 -0.48 4.09 0.14
CA SER A 48 -1.24 5.07 0.92
C SER A 48 -1.46 4.65 2.38
N ILE A 49 -1.69 3.36 2.64
CA ILE A 49 -1.82 2.81 3.99
C ILE A 49 -0.48 2.90 4.72
N LEU A 50 0.59 2.44 4.07
CA LEU A 50 1.96 2.44 4.59
C LEU A 50 2.37 3.84 5.05
N ASP A 51 2.28 4.84 4.17
CA ASP A 51 2.75 6.20 4.47
C ASP A 51 1.93 6.87 5.56
N ARG A 52 0.60 6.72 5.53
CA ARG A 52 -0.28 7.29 6.56
C ARG A 52 -0.05 6.64 7.91
N PHE A 53 0.18 5.34 7.94
CA PHE A 53 0.50 4.63 9.17
C PHE A 53 1.82 5.12 9.74
N LEU A 54 2.88 5.20 8.92
CA LEU A 54 4.21 5.67 9.35
C LEU A 54 4.20 7.13 9.83
N GLN A 55 3.36 7.99 9.24
CA GLN A 55 3.18 9.36 9.71
C GLN A 55 2.61 9.44 11.14
N ILE A 56 1.74 8.50 11.51
CA ILE A 56 1.09 8.46 12.83
C ILE A 56 1.98 7.69 13.83
N GLU A 57 2.49 6.54 13.41
CA GLU A 57 3.31 5.65 14.24
C GLU A 57 4.81 5.90 13.98
N LYS A 58 5.32 6.96 14.61
CA LYS A 58 6.71 7.42 14.39
C LYS A 58 7.77 6.49 15.00
N THR A 59 7.35 5.53 15.83
CA THR A 59 8.26 4.66 16.58
C THR A 59 8.63 3.36 15.86
N VAL A 60 8.15 3.16 14.63
CA VAL A 60 8.48 1.97 13.82
C VAL A 60 9.98 1.85 13.61
N GLN A 61 10.54 0.73 14.04
CA GLN A 61 11.94 0.40 13.82
C GLN A 61 12.14 -0.31 12.48
N ARG A 62 13.36 -0.20 11.92
CA ARG A 62 13.78 -0.86 10.67
C ARG A 62 13.30 -2.32 10.54
N LYS A 63 13.48 -3.11 11.60
CA LYS A 63 13.17 -4.56 11.60
C LYS A 63 11.68 -4.89 11.42
N TYR A 64 10.79 -3.93 11.68
CA TYR A 64 9.35 -4.09 11.52
C TYR A 64 8.82 -3.42 10.25
N LEU A 65 9.66 -2.71 9.50
CA LEU A 65 9.23 -1.95 8.33
C LEU A 65 8.65 -2.87 7.25
N GLN A 66 9.29 -4.02 6.98
CA GLN A 66 8.75 -5.01 6.03
C GLN A 66 7.42 -5.60 6.52
N LEU A 67 7.30 -5.95 7.82
CA LEU A 67 6.04 -6.40 8.41
C LEU A 67 4.90 -5.40 8.21
N VAL A 68 5.16 -4.10 8.41
CA VAL A 68 4.18 -3.03 8.14
C VAL A 68 3.80 -3.02 6.66
N GLY A 69 4.78 -3.11 5.76
CA GLY A 69 4.56 -3.12 4.31
C GLY A 69 3.69 -4.28 3.83
N ILE A 70 4.02 -5.52 4.20
CA ILE A 70 3.23 -6.69 3.81
C ILE A 70 1.83 -6.68 4.44
N SER A 71 1.70 -6.19 5.67
CA SER A 71 0.40 -6.12 6.35
C SER A 71 -0.48 -5.03 5.73
N ALA A 72 0.12 -3.91 5.29
CA ALA A 72 -0.58 -2.89 4.52
C ALA A 72 -1.06 -3.43 3.17
N MET A 73 -0.26 -4.25 2.49
CA MET A 73 -0.66 -4.89 1.23
C MET A 73 -1.75 -5.94 1.44
N PHE A 74 -1.62 -6.78 2.45
CA PHE A 74 -2.64 -7.76 2.81
C PHE A 74 -3.99 -7.08 3.07
N LEU A 75 -3.98 -5.95 3.78
CA LEU A 75 -5.17 -5.15 4.02
C LEU A 75 -5.74 -4.53 2.73
N ALA A 76 -4.88 -4.03 1.84
CA ALA A 76 -5.28 -3.49 0.54
C ALA A 76 -5.89 -4.58 -0.36
N CYS A 77 -5.33 -5.79 -0.37
CA CYS A 77 -5.85 -6.92 -1.15
C CYS A 77 -7.29 -7.25 -0.72
N LYS A 78 -7.55 -7.34 0.58
CA LYS A 78 -8.91 -7.56 1.10
C LYS A 78 -9.89 -6.42 0.78
N TYR A 79 -9.39 -5.23 0.43
CA TYR A 79 -10.21 -4.06 0.14
C TYR A 79 -10.51 -3.89 -1.35
N GLU A 80 -9.52 -4.15 -2.22
CA GLU A 80 -9.62 -3.90 -3.67
C GLU A 80 -9.81 -5.18 -4.51
N GLU A 81 -9.29 -6.33 -4.06
CA GLU A 81 -9.31 -7.57 -4.85
C GLU A 81 -10.62 -8.34 -4.65
N MET A 82 -11.15 -8.89 -5.75
CA MET A 82 -12.26 -9.85 -5.68
C MET A 82 -11.83 -11.15 -4.98
N CYS A 83 -10.59 -11.59 -5.24
CA CYS A 83 -9.97 -12.77 -4.65
C CYS A 83 -8.62 -12.38 -4.07
N SER A 84 -8.59 -12.04 -2.77
CA SER A 84 -7.34 -11.72 -2.07
C SER A 84 -6.48 -12.98 -1.87
N PRO A 85 -5.13 -12.87 -1.97
CA PRO A 85 -4.23 -13.94 -1.54
C PRO A 85 -4.43 -14.29 -0.06
N ASP A 86 -4.12 -15.53 0.31
CA ASP A 86 -4.20 -15.99 1.70
C ASP A 86 -3.02 -15.41 2.50
N VAL A 87 -3.19 -15.27 3.81
CA VAL A 87 -2.11 -14.83 4.70
C VAL A 87 -0.87 -15.73 4.60
N GLN A 88 -1.03 -17.02 4.26
CA GLN A 88 0.10 -17.92 4.05
C GLN A 88 0.96 -17.54 2.83
N ASP A 89 0.38 -16.93 1.80
CA ASP A 89 1.14 -16.41 0.66
C ASP A 89 2.06 -15.27 1.11
N PHE A 90 1.60 -14.44 2.04
CA PHE A 90 2.39 -13.36 2.64
C PHE A 90 3.47 -13.88 3.60
N VAL A 91 3.21 -14.95 4.33
CA VAL A 91 4.23 -15.65 5.13
C VAL A 91 5.31 -16.21 4.20
N TYR A 92 4.91 -16.86 3.11
CA TYR A 92 5.84 -17.44 2.13
C TYR A 92 6.70 -16.38 1.44
N ILE A 93 6.11 -15.32 0.91
CA ILE A 93 6.84 -14.30 0.15
C ILE A 93 7.78 -13.45 1.02
N SER A 94 7.54 -13.42 2.33
CA SER A 94 8.45 -12.82 3.31
C SER A 94 9.55 -13.79 3.78
N ASP A 95 9.74 -14.92 3.09
CA ASP A 95 10.69 -15.98 3.44
C ASP A 95 10.50 -16.47 4.89
N SER A 96 9.25 -16.58 5.32
CA SER A 96 8.85 -16.93 6.69
C SER A 96 9.47 -16.02 7.78
N ALA A 97 9.91 -14.81 7.44
CA ALA A 97 10.42 -13.83 8.40
C ALA A 97 9.35 -13.43 9.43
N TYR A 98 8.07 -13.58 9.07
CA TYR A 98 6.93 -13.25 9.92
C TYR A 98 5.89 -14.37 9.95
N SER A 99 5.34 -14.62 11.14
CA SER A 99 4.22 -15.55 11.31
C SER A 99 2.88 -14.92 10.93
N LYS A 100 1.89 -15.77 10.65
CA LYS A 100 0.50 -15.37 10.43
C LYS A 100 -0.04 -14.48 11.55
N GLU A 101 0.28 -14.80 12.80
CA GLU A 101 -0.15 -14.03 13.97
C GLU A 101 0.49 -12.64 14.01
N GLN A 102 1.75 -12.51 13.57
CA GLN A 102 2.42 -11.21 13.49
C GLN A 102 1.79 -10.33 12.41
N ILE A 103 1.46 -10.90 11.26
CA ILE A 103 0.77 -10.19 10.17
C ILE A 103 -0.61 -9.72 10.64
N PHE A 104 -1.40 -10.59 11.28
CA PHE A 104 -2.71 -10.19 11.80
C PHE A 104 -2.63 -9.14 12.91
N LYS A 105 -1.68 -9.25 13.83
CA LYS A 105 -1.48 -8.23 14.87
C LYS A 105 -1.12 -6.87 14.25
N MET A 106 -0.24 -6.86 13.26
CA MET A 106 0.14 -5.64 12.57
C MET A 106 -1.03 -5.07 11.77
N GLU A 107 -1.80 -5.90 11.07
CA GLU A 107 -3.02 -5.49 10.39
C GLU A 107 -4.00 -4.78 11.33
N GLN A 108 -4.32 -5.40 12.47
CA GLN A 108 -5.21 -4.81 13.47
C GLN A 108 -4.65 -3.48 13.98
N HIS A 109 -3.34 -3.41 14.19
CA HIS A 109 -2.67 -2.19 14.64
C HIS A 109 -2.78 -1.06 13.61
N ILE A 110 -2.55 -1.37 12.32
CA ILE A 110 -2.72 -0.43 11.20
C ILE A 110 -4.17 0.06 11.15
N LEU A 111 -5.15 -0.84 11.21
CA LEU A 111 -6.58 -0.50 11.18
C LEU A 111 -6.97 0.44 12.32
N MET A 112 -6.50 0.16 13.54
CA MET A 112 -6.76 1.02 14.70
C MET A 112 -6.14 2.40 14.54
N LYS A 113 -4.88 2.48 14.09
CA LYS A 113 -4.18 3.78 13.89
C LYS A 113 -4.79 4.61 12.76
N LEU A 114 -5.34 3.98 11.74
CA LEU A 114 -6.01 4.65 10.63
C LEU A 114 -7.52 4.87 10.86
N GLU A 115 -8.05 4.47 12.01
CA GLU A 115 -9.48 4.53 12.34
C GLU A 115 -10.36 3.87 11.26
N PHE A 116 -9.90 2.76 10.68
CA PHE A 116 -10.54 2.03 9.57
C PHE A 116 -10.77 2.87 8.29
N LYS A 117 -10.15 4.05 8.18
CA LYS A 117 -10.27 4.92 7.01
C LYS A 117 -9.23 4.52 5.96
N LEU A 118 -9.51 3.48 5.18
CA LEU A 118 -8.59 2.97 4.14
C LEU A 118 -8.76 3.67 2.79
N GLY A 119 -9.96 4.14 2.49
CA GLY A 119 -10.28 4.73 1.18
C GLY A 119 -9.70 6.14 0.96
N ARG A 120 -9.04 6.32 -0.19
CA ARG A 120 -8.73 7.61 -0.81
C ARG A 120 -8.99 7.48 -2.31
N PRO A 121 -9.49 8.51 -3.01
CA PRO A 121 -9.55 8.46 -4.46
C PRO A 121 -8.12 8.30 -5.02
N ILE A 122 -7.88 7.14 -5.61
CA ILE A 122 -6.63 6.72 -6.23
C ILE A 122 -6.30 7.64 -7.42
N PRO A 123 -5.03 7.99 -7.69
CA PRO A 123 -4.63 8.80 -8.85
C PRO A 123 -5.22 8.31 -10.18
N LEU A 124 -5.38 7.00 -10.32
CA LEU A 124 -5.98 6.35 -11.47
C LEU A 124 -7.43 6.77 -11.74
N HIS A 125 -8.23 7.06 -10.70
CA HIS A 125 -9.58 7.59 -10.90
C HIS A 125 -9.56 8.98 -11.53
N PHE A 126 -8.58 9.81 -11.18
CA PHE A 126 -8.39 11.12 -11.80
C PHE A 126 -7.90 10.96 -13.24
N LEU A 127 -6.92 10.08 -13.48
CA LEU A 127 -6.41 9.81 -14.82
C LEU A 127 -7.53 9.30 -15.76
N ARG A 128 -8.32 8.31 -15.35
CA ARG A 128 -9.48 7.82 -16.11
C ARG A 128 -10.50 8.94 -16.36
N ARG A 129 -10.78 9.78 -15.35
CA ARG A 129 -11.74 10.88 -15.48
C ARG A 129 -11.24 11.96 -16.44
N PHE A 130 -9.96 12.34 -16.36
CA PHE A 130 -9.36 13.32 -17.27
C PHE A 130 -9.23 12.79 -18.69
N SER A 131 -8.83 11.53 -18.88
CA SER A 131 -8.79 10.89 -20.20
C SER A 131 -10.18 10.85 -20.85
N ARG A 132 -11.23 10.49 -20.11
CA ARG A 132 -12.62 10.54 -20.60
C ARG A 132 -13.11 11.96 -20.88
N ALA A 133 -12.66 12.95 -20.11
CA ALA A 133 -13.03 14.35 -20.32
C ALA A 133 -12.27 15.01 -21.50
N ALA A 134 -11.13 14.43 -21.89
CA ALA A 134 -10.29 14.92 -22.99
C ALA A 134 -10.62 14.25 -24.34
N ASP A 135 -11.67 13.42 -24.43
CA ASP A 135 -12.06 12.65 -25.63
C ASP A 135 -10.90 11.87 -26.28
N VAL A 136 -9.93 11.44 -25.47
CA VAL A 136 -8.89 10.49 -25.92
C VAL A 136 -9.54 9.12 -25.95
N SER A 137 -10.29 8.86 -27.03
CA SER A 137 -10.65 7.51 -27.43
C SER A 137 -9.37 6.73 -27.72
N ASP A 138 -9.33 5.49 -27.30
CA ASP A 138 -8.30 4.52 -27.70
C ASP A 138 -8.40 4.35 -29.22
N THR A 139 -7.75 5.24 -29.98
CA THR A 139 -7.64 5.14 -31.42
C THR A 139 -6.64 4.04 -31.74
N GLY A 140 -7.19 2.81 -31.70
CA GLY A 140 -6.73 1.57 -32.30
C GLY A 140 -5.31 1.55 -32.88
N LEU A 141 -4.41 0.91 -32.13
CA LEU A 141 -3.37 0.09 -32.75
C LEU A 141 -4.01 -1.22 -33.23
N GLY A 142 -4.48 -1.25 -34.48
CA GLY A 142 -4.95 -2.50 -35.09
C GLY A 142 -5.89 -2.37 -36.28
N LYS A 143 -5.41 -1.80 -37.39
CA LYS A 143 -5.58 -2.36 -38.74
C LYS A 143 -4.30 -2.12 -39.52
#